data_AF-A0A3S0I4Z2-F1
#
_entry.id   AF-A0A3S0I4Z2-F1
#
_cell.length_a   1.000
_cell.length_b   1.000
_cell.length_c   1.000
_cell.angle_alpha   90.00
_cell.angle_beta   90.00
_cell.angle_gamma   90.00
#
_symmetry.space_group_name_H-M   'P 1'
#
loop_
_entity.id
_entity.type
_entity.pdbx_description
1 polymer ?
#
loop_
_entity_poly.entity_id
_entity_poly.type
_entity_poly.pdbx_seq_one_letter_code
_entity_poly.pdbx_strand_id
1 'polypeptide(L)'
;MEYHYIAYIDEAGDYGLKTVKPIDENGSSEWFILSAVVIDAARESEVAGWVEHITASARLIQRQMKVLHFKNLLPVTKTLVCTSVASLPLRCFIVASNKQNMRGYANPFAEQIPSKNWFYCWMSRILLERVTQYVKQRSIKHYGEPKKVKLEYSECGGLSYSQMNAYYEWLKMKSGAANLFLPLGDLAWETMDRSLLKVYPHKERPGLQIADIVASAFFKSCDIHDTRECDPQFAKLLRPRMARSIYKGDNLISGYGVKLFPSYKKVNITSQQKEIFQFYGYPKQWWDPDPSNPRAYRPPIYRRRPSTQTPRGRNLPATRAPRRPTSDEDM
;
A
#
# COMPACT_ATOMS: atom_id res chain seq x y z
N MET A 1 -13.05 7.65 -17.06
CA MET A 1 -13.47 7.05 -15.77
C MET A 1 -13.10 8.02 -14.67
N GLU A 2 -13.99 8.23 -13.71
CA GLU A 2 -13.78 9.20 -12.62
C GLU A 2 -12.91 8.60 -11.50
N TYR A 3 -12.03 9.42 -10.91
CA TYR A 3 -11.20 9.06 -9.76
C TYR A 3 -11.16 10.21 -8.76
N HIS A 4 -10.99 9.89 -7.48
CA HIS A 4 -10.97 10.88 -6.38
C HIS A 4 -9.65 10.88 -5.61
N TYR A 5 -8.76 9.94 -5.93
CA TYR A 5 -7.46 9.81 -5.31
C TYR A 5 -6.42 9.50 -6.37
N ILE A 6 -5.18 9.88 -6.11
CA ILE A 6 -4.02 9.54 -6.93
C ILE A 6 -2.95 8.99 -6.01
N ALA A 7 -2.34 7.86 -6.39
CA ALA A 7 -1.18 7.30 -5.75
C ALA A 7 0.00 7.33 -6.73
N TYR A 8 1.00 8.16 -6.41
CA TYR A 8 2.28 8.18 -7.11
C TYR A 8 3.21 7.15 -6.47
N ILE A 9 3.78 6.27 -7.27
CA ILE A 9 4.56 5.11 -6.80
C ILE A 9 5.95 5.18 -7.43
N ASP A 10 6.96 5.13 -6.57
CA ASP A 10 8.36 5.12 -6.99
C ASP A 10 9.17 4.21 -6.06
N GLU A 11 10.38 3.85 -6.47
CA GLU A 11 11.24 2.93 -5.74
C GLU A 11 12.64 3.49 -5.46
N ALA A 12 13.31 2.85 -4.50
CA ALA A 12 14.74 3.02 -4.27
C ALA A 12 15.39 1.66 -3.96
N GLY A 13 16.58 1.45 -4.53
CA GLY A 13 17.24 0.15 -4.56
C GLY A 13 16.88 -0.67 -5.80
N ASP A 14 17.68 -1.70 -6.06
CA ASP A 14 17.55 -2.60 -7.20
C ASP A 14 16.65 -3.79 -6.82
N TYR A 15 15.67 -4.15 -7.64
CA TYR A 15 14.73 -5.25 -7.34
C TYR A 15 15.27 -6.65 -7.69
N GLY A 16 16.50 -6.75 -8.21
CA GLY A 16 17.18 -7.99 -8.54
C GLY A 16 17.46 -8.87 -7.32
N LEU A 17 17.26 -10.18 -7.53
CA LEU A 17 17.37 -11.22 -6.50
C LEU A 17 18.47 -12.25 -6.78
N LYS A 18 19.08 -12.24 -7.97
CA LYS A 18 20.11 -13.24 -8.33
C LYS A 18 21.34 -13.12 -7.42
N THR A 19 21.78 -11.89 -7.21
CA THR A 19 22.91 -11.52 -6.35
C THR A 19 22.48 -10.35 -5.47
N VAL A 20 22.80 -10.36 -4.19
CA VAL A 20 22.30 -9.39 -3.20
C VAL A 20 23.39 -9.01 -2.21
N LYS A 21 23.63 -7.72 -2.02
CA LYS A 21 24.53 -7.20 -0.98
C LYS A 21 23.97 -7.45 0.43
N PRO A 22 24.83 -7.66 1.44
CA PRO A 22 26.27 -7.85 1.37
C PRO A 22 26.71 -9.27 1.01
N ILE A 23 25.77 -10.20 0.77
CA ILE A 23 26.12 -11.61 0.49
C ILE A 23 26.98 -11.72 -0.77
N ASP A 24 26.67 -10.90 -1.79
CA ASP A 24 27.48 -10.70 -2.99
C ASP A 24 27.96 -9.25 -3.02
N GLU A 25 29.28 -9.04 -3.01
CA GLU A 25 29.91 -7.71 -2.95
C GLU A 25 29.42 -6.76 -4.06
N ASN A 26 29.29 -7.30 -5.28
CA ASN A 26 28.83 -6.57 -6.47
C ASN A 26 27.36 -6.88 -6.83
N GLY A 27 26.58 -7.36 -5.87
CA GLY A 27 25.17 -7.70 -6.08
C GLY A 27 24.23 -6.50 -6.19
N SER A 28 22.95 -6.77 -6.41
CA SER A 28 21.88 -5.78 -6.24
C SER A 28 21.85 -5.29 -4.79
N SER A 29 21.22 -4.14 -4.54
CA SER A 29 21.15 -3.52 -3.21
C SER A 29 20.69 -4.48 -2.12
N GLU A 30 21.04 -4.23 -0.87
CA GLU A 30 20.56 -5.05 0.25
C GLU A 30 19.06 -4.85 0.45
N TRP A 31 18.61 -3.61 0.31
CA TRP A 31 17.22 -3.22 0.48
C TRP A 31 16.54 -2.90 -0.84
N PHE A 32 15.24 -3.19 -0.90
CA PHE A 32 14.35 -2.66 -1.91
C PHE A 32 13.20 -1.93 -1.22
N ILE A 33 13.05 -0.64 -1.53
CA ILE A 33 12.03 0.24 -0.97
C ILE A 33 11.06 0.62 -2.07
N LEU A 34 9.77 0.35 -1.85
CA LEU A 34 8.71 0.83 -2.71
C LEU A 34 7.83 1.81 -1.91
N SER A 35 7.64 3.02 -2.44
CA SER A 35 6.85 4.06 -1.79
C SER A 35 5.54 4.30 -2.52
N ALA A 36 4.54 4.81 -1.80
CA ALA A 36 3.41 5.50 -2.42
C ALA A 36 3.14 6.83 -1.73
N VAL A 37 2.85 7.86 -2.53
CA VAL A 37 2.33 9.14 -2.08
C VAL A 37 0.90 9.29 -2.58
N VAL A 38 -0.04 9.31 -1.64
CA VAL A 38 -1.47 9.38 -1.92
C VAL A 38 -2.01 10.79 -1.65
N ILE A 39 -2.69 11.35 -2.64
CA ILE A 39 -3.36 12.65 -2.55
C ILE A 39 -4.85 12.54 -2.91
N ASP A 40 -5.61 13.56 -2.52
CA ASP A 40 -6.94 13.79 -3.08
C ASP A 40 -6.81 14.30 -4.52
N ALA A 41 -7.60 13.77 -5.45
CA ALA A 41 -7.55 14.17 -6.85
C ALA A 41 -7.90 15.63 -7.07
N ALA A 42 -8.70 16.25 -6.18
CA ALA A 42 -8.99 17.68 -6.23
C ALA A 42 -7.74 18.57 -6.11
N ARG A 43 -6.62 18.00 -5.61
CA ARG A 43 -5.33 18.70 -5.45
C ARG A 43 -4.33 18.38 -6.56
N GLU A 44 -4.73 17.64 -7.60
CA GLU A 44 -3.80 17.22 -8.66
C GLU A 44 -3.11 18.42 -9.33
N SER A 45 -3.84 19.51 -9.56
CA SER A 45 -3.30 20.74 -10.15
C SER A 45 -2.27 21.45 -9.25
N GLU A 46 -2.32 21.24 -7.92
CA GLU A 46 -1.39 21.86 -6.97
C GLU A 46 -0.01 21.18 -6.97
N VAL A 47 0.08 19.91 -7.40
CA VAL A 47 1.29 19.08 -7.23
C VAL A 47 2.49 19.67 -7.96
N ALA A 48 2.29 20.22 -9.15
CA ALA A 48 3.36 20.88 -9.90
C ALA A 48 3.94 22.07 -9.12
N GLY A 49 3.06 22.91 -8.54
CA GLY A 49 3.47 24.04 -7.71
C GLY A 49 4.18 23.61 -6.42
N TRP A 50 3.79 22.50 -5.80
CA TRP A 50 4.51 21.96 -4.64
C TRP A 50 5.96 21.59 -5.00
N VAL A 51 6.16 20.87 -6.11
CA VAL A 51 7.50 20.47 -6.55
C VAL A 51 8.33 21.67 -6.97
N GLU A 52 7.74 22.64 -7.66
CA GLU A 52 8.42 23.88 -8.02
C GLU A 52 8.90 24.64 -6.78
N HIS A 53 8.04 24.82 -5.78
CA HIS A 53 8.38 25.47 -4.52
C HIS A 53 9.50 24.75 -3.77
N ILE A 54 9.42 23.41 -3.67
CA ILE A 54 10.46 22.58 -3.06
C ILE A 54 11.79 22.74 -3.82
N THR A 55 11.73 22.69 -5.15
CA THR A 55 12.90 22.80 -6.03
C THR A 55 13.55 24.18 -5.93
N ALA A 56 12.76 25.24 -5.93
CA ALA A 56 13.23 26.62 -5.76
C ALA A 56 13.94 26.79 -4.41
N SER A 57 13.33 26.30 -3.33
CA SER A 57 13.91 26.33 -1.99
C SER A 57 15.21 25.52 -1.91
N ALA A 58 15.26 24.35 -2.52
CA ALA A 58 16.47 23.53 -2.60
C ALA A 58 17.59 24.20 -3.40
N ARG A 59 17.27 24.95 -4.47
CA ARG A 59 18.25 25.69 -5.29
C ARG A 59 18.87 26.88 -4.56
N LEU A 60 18.23 27.43 -3.53
CA LEU A 60 18.85 28.44 -2.67
C LEU A 60 20.11 27.90 -1.97
N ILE A 61 20.11 26.59 -1.68
CA ILE A 61 21.21 25.87 -1.03
C ILE A 61 22.13 25.23 -2.07
N GLN A 62 21.57 24.56 -3.08
CA GLN A 62 22.28 23.78 -4.10
C GLN A 62 21.97 24.34 -5.51
N ARG A 63 22.61 25.45 -5.87
CA ARG A 63 22.29 26.27 -7.06
C ARG A 63 22.34 25.53 -8.40
N GLN A 64 23.20 24.52 -8.54
CA GLN A 64 23.39 23.78 -9.80
C GLN A 64 22.39 22.63 -10.02
N MET A 65 21.43 22.42 -9.12
CA MET A 65 20.46 21.35 -9.23
C MET A 65 19.44 21.60 -10.34
N LYS A 66 19.48 20.78 -11.39
CA LYS A 66 18.52 20.85 -12.51
C LYS A 66 17.22 20.10 -12.23
N VAL A 67 17.32 18.89 -11.64
CA VAL A 67 16.19 17.98 -11.36
C VAL A 67 16.25 17.57 -9.89
N LEU A 68 15.08 17.46 -9.27
CA LEU A 68 14.91 16.99 -7.90
C LEU A 68 15.05 15.46 -7.86
N HIS A 69 16.27 14.98 -7.64
CA HIS A 69 16.54 13.55 -7.43
C HIS A 69 17.24 13.39 -6.08
N PHE A 70 16.58 12.74 -5.12
CA PHE A 70 16.97 12.79 -3.71
C PHE A 70 18.40 12.31 -3.44
N LYS A 71 18.82 11.23 -4.10
CA LYS A 71 20.18 10.67 -4.02
C LYS A 71 21.28 11.73 -4.19
N ASN A 72 21.08 12.71 -5.08
CA ASN A 72 22.08 13.71 -5.46
C ASN A 72 22.04 14.99 -4.61
N LEU A 73 21.17 15.04 -3.61
CA LEU A 73 21.02 16.19 -2.72
C LEU A 73 22.03 16.16 -1.58
N LEU A 74 22.52 17.35 -1.20
CA LEU A 74 23.30 17.54 0.03
C LEU A 74 22.44 17.22 1.27
N PRO A 75 23.03 16.80 2.40
CA PRO A 75 22.29 16.47 3.62
C PRO A 75 21.33 17.59 4.10
N VAL A 76 21.78 18.84 4.13
CA VAL A 76 20.94 19.99 4.51
C VAL A 76 19.76 20.17 3.54
N THR A 77 19.96 19.93 2.24
CA THR A 77 18.92 19.99 1.23
C THR A 77 17.94 18.83 1.38
N LYS A 78 18.41 17.62 1.72
CA LYS A 78 17.57 16.46 2.04
C LYS A 78 16.63 16.74 3.21
N THR A 79 17.14 17.37 4.27
CA THR A 79 16.32 17.83 5.41
C THR A 79 15.24 18.82 4.97
N LEU A 80 15.59 19.81 4.14
CA LEU A 80 14.64 20.80 3.64
C LEU A 80 13.53 20.15 2.80
N VAL A 81 13.88 19.24 1.87
CA VAL A 81 12.87 18.63 0.99
C VAL A 81 11.97 17.69 1.77
N CYS A 82 12.49 16.89 2.70
CA CYS A 82 11.67 16.02 3.56
C CYS A 82 10.75 16.82 4.48
N THR A 83 11.23 17.92 5.07
CA THR A 83 10.41 18.83 5.89
C THR A 83 9.29 19.45 5.05
N SER A 84 9.60 19.86 3.83
CA SER A 84 8.61 20.41 2.90
C SER A 84 7.55 19.36 2.53
N VAL A 85 7.95 18.14 2.17
CA VAL A 85 7.01 17.03 1.90
C VAL A 85 6.16 16.71 3.13
N ALA A 86 6.72 16.79 4.34
CA ALA A 86 5.98 16.58 5.57
C ALA A 86 4.90 17.64 5.85
N SER A 87 4.96 18.83 5.22
CA SER A 87 3.93 19.86 5.36
C SER A 87 2.78 19.72 4.34
N LEU A 88 2.97 18.97 3.24
CA LEU A 88 1.98 18.82 2.18
C LEU A 88 0.74 17.99 2.58
N PRO A 89 -0.45 18.23 1.99
CA PRO A 89 -1.70 17.54 2.33
C PRO A 89 -1.81 16.13 1.71
N LEU A 90 -0.78 15.30 1.91
CA LEU A 90 -0.64 13.95 1.33
C LEU A 90 -0.53 12.86 2.40
N ARG A 91 -0.52 11.58 1.99
CA ARG A 91 -0.11 10.46 2.85
C ARG A 91 0.94 9.58 2.19
N CYS A 92 1.92 9.19 2.98
CA CYS A 92 3.05 8.37 2.55
C CYS A 92 2.88 6.92 3.03
N PHE A 93 3.27 5.98 2.17
CA PHE A 93 3.35 4.56 2.44
C PHE A 93 4.71 4.05 2.00
N ILE A 94 5.22 3.06 2.73
CA ILE A 94 6.48 2.38 2.45
C ILE A 94 6.26 0.88 2.59
N VAL A 95 6.81 0.13 1.65
CA VAL A 95 7.17 -1.27 1.85
C VAL A 95 8.67 -1.39 1.69
N ALA A 96 9.34 -1.83 2.75
CA ALA A 96 10.76 -2.11 2.78
C ALA A 96 10.98 -3.62 2.81
N SER A 97 11.74 -4.14 1.87
CA SER A 97 12.20 -5.53 1.88
C SER A 97 13.72 -5.56 2.05
N ASN A 98 14.20 -6.17 3.12
CA ASN A 98 15.57 -6.66 3.16
C ASN A 98 15.62 -7.91 2.28
N LYS A 99 16.54 -7.95 1.31
CA LYS A 99 16.57 -9.00 0.28
C LYS A 99 17.53 -10.14 0.61
N GLN A 100 18.20 -10.14 1.76
CA GLN A 100 19.16 -11.19 2.09
C GLN A 100 18.50 -12.58 2.10
N ASN A 101 17.27 -12.70 2.59
CA ASN A 101 16.49 -13.94 2.57
C ASN A 101 15.82 -14.24 1.21
N MET A 102 15.99 -13.35 0.22
CA MET A 102 15.42 -13.46 -1.13
C MET A 102 16.50 -13.78 -2.17
N ARG A 103 17.80 -13.79 -1.80
CA ARG A 103 18.90 -14.12 -2.71
C ARG A 103 18.70 -15.52 -3.30
N GLY A 104 18.67 -15.60 -4.63
CA GLY A 104 18.45 -16.84 -5.36
C GLY A 104 17.07 -17.47 -5.16
N TYR A 105 16.14 -16.78 -4.48
CA TYR A 105 14.83 -17.33 -4.18
C TYR A 105 13.98 -17.42 -5.46
N ALA A 106 13.56 -18.64 -5.76
CA ALA A 106 12.54 -18.95 -6.74
C ALA A 106 11.17 -19.00 -6.05
N ASN A 107 10.17 -18.40 -6.67
CA ASN A 107 8.79 -18.49 -6.18
C ASN A 107 8.00 -19.39 -7.13
N PRO A 108 7.84 -20.69 -6.83
CA PRO A 108 7.21 -21.65 -7.74
C PRO A 108 5.74 -21.31 -8.06
N PHE A 109 5.11 -20.45 -7.26
CA PHE A 109 3.75 -19.97 -7.52
C PHE A 109 3.72 -18.70 -8.35
N ALA A 110 4.65 -17.77 -8.09
CA ALA A 110 4.75 -16.56 -8.91
C ALA A 110 5.33 -16.87 -10.30
N GLU A 111 6.09 -17.96 -10.46
CA GLU A 111 6.52 -18.52 -11.74
C GLU A 111 5.36 -19.04 -12.61
N GLN A 112 4.23 -19.43 -11.99
CA GLN A 112 3.02 -19.79 -12.75
C GLN A 112 2.39 -18.58 -13.44
N ILE A 113 2.71 -17.37 -12.96
CA ILE A 113 2.33 -16.13 -13.60
C ILE A 113 3.50 -15.75 -14.51
N PRO A 114 3.31 -15.51 -15.81
CA PRO A 114 4.38 -15.16 -16.73
C PRO A 114 4.82 -13.71 -16.51
N SER A 115 5.33 -13.40 -15.32
CA SER A 115 5.94 -12.12 -14.96
C SER A 115 7.42 -12.33 -14.76
N LYS A 116 8.24 -11.70 -15.61
CA LYS A 116 9.70 -11.66 -15.42
C LYS A 116 10.09 -10.91 -14.15
N ASN A 117 9.15 -10.15 -13.56
CA ASN A 117 9.37 -9.22 -12.46
C ASN A 117 8.43 -9.52 -11.29
N TRP A 118 8.30 -10.79 -10.94
CA TRP A 118 7.36 -11.25 -9.91
C TRP A 118 7.62 -10.57 -8.56
N PHE A 119 8.87 -10.29 -8.20
CA PHE A 119 9.22 -9.65 -6.92
C PHE A 119 8.71 -8.21 -6.84
N TYR A 120 8.85 -7.42 -7.92
CA TYR A 120 8.27 -6.09 -7.99
C TYR A 120 6.74 -6.12 -7.91
N CYS A 121 6.11 -7.05 -8.63
CA CYS A 121 4.65 -7.25 -8.58
C CYS A 121 4.18 -7.60 -7.16
N TRP A 122 4.95 -8.45 -6.46
CA TRP A 122 4.70 -8.84 -5.08
C TRP A 122 4.81 -7.66 -4.11
N MET A 123 5.88 -6.87 -4.21
CA MET A 123 6.08 -5.67 -3.41
C MET A 123 4.97 -4.62 -3.66
N SER A 124 4.60 -4.46 -4.93
CA SER A 124 3.50 -3.57 -5.33
C SER A 124 2.16 -4.03 -4.77
N ARG A 125 1.85 -5.33 -4.79
CA ARG A 125 0.65 -5.87 -4.12
C ARG A 125 0.64 -5.50 -2.64
N ILE A 126 1.74 -5.76 -1.94
CA ILE A 126 1.87 -5.52 -0.50
C ILE A 126 1.64 -4.03 -0.15
N LEU A 127 2.14 -3.12 -0.99
CA LEU A 127 1.94 -1.69 -0.88
C LEU A 127 0.47 -1.32 -1.13
N LEU A 128 -0.09 -1.83 -2.22
CA LEU A 128 -1.46 -1.54 -2.65
C LEU A 128 -2.51 -2.07 -1.67
N GLU A 129 -2.26 -3.16 -0.95
CA GLU A 129 -3.13 -3.61 0.16
C GLU A 129 -3.37 -2.48 1.18
N ARG A 130 -2.36 -1.64 1.45
CA ARG A 130 -2.48 -0.52 2.41
C ARG A 130 -3.02 0.75 1.74
N VAL A 131 -2.55 1.06 0.53
CA VAL A 131 -3.04 2.22 -0.23
C VAL A 131 -4.53 2.11 -0.53
N THR A 132 -5.00 0.97 -1.04
CA THR A 132 -6.41 0.76 -1.40
C THR A 132 -7.31 0.70 -0.17
N GLN A 133 -6.84 0.10 0.93
CA GLN A 133 -7.54 0.12 2.21
C GLN A 133 -7.70 1.55 2.74
N TYR A 134 -6.63 2.35 2.68
CA TYR A 134 -6.66 3.75 3.07
C TYR A 134 -7.65 4.56 2.23
N VAL A 135 -7.61 4.40 0.90
CA VAL A 135 -8.53 5.06 -0.02
C VAL A 135 -9.97 4.68 0.28
N LYS A 136 -10.28 3.38 0.45
CA LYS A 136 -11.64 2.90 0.77
C LYS A 136 -12.16 3.55 2.06
N GLN A 137 -11.33 3.57 3.10
CA GLN A 137 -11.73 4.13 4.39
C GLN A 137 -11.96 5.63 4.30
N ARG A 138 -11.05 6.36 3.66
CA ARG A 138 -11.16 7.81 3.50
C ARG A 138 -12.33 8.20 2.59
N SER A 139 -12.57 7.42 1.53
CA SER A 139 -13.67 7.68 0.61
C SER A 139 -15.03 7.42 1.25
N ILE A 140 -15.19 6.34 2.01
CA ILE A 140 -16.43 6.09 2.77
C ILE A 140 -16.67 7.23 3.76
N LYS A 141 -15.62 7.71 4.44
CA LYS A 141 -15.74 8.82 5.39
C LYS A 141 -16.17 10.13 4.72
N HIS A 142 -15.67 10.45 3.52
CA HIS A 142 -15.91 11.73 2.86
C HIS A 142 -17.12 11.72 1.91
N TYR A 143 -17.37 10.61 1.24
CA TYR A 143 -18.33 10.48 0.14
C TYR A 143 -19.42 9.45 0.41
N GLY A 144 -19.38 8.73 1.53
CA GLY A 144 -20.34 7.67 1.85
C GLY A 144 -20.12 6.33 1.12
N GLU A 145 -19.19 6.29 0.15
CA GLU A 145 -18.94 5.10 -0.67
C GLU A 145 -17.45 4.94 -1.08
N PRO A 146 -17.02 3.73 -1.49
CA PRO A 146 -15.72 3.51 -2.11
C PRO A 146 -15.54 4.33 -3.41
N LYS A 147 -14.52 5.20 -3.46
CA LYS A 147 -14.13 5.91 -4.69
C LYS A 147 -12.84 5.34 -5.29
N LYS A 148 -12.62 5.60 -6.57
CA LYS A 148 -11.47 5.07 -7.32
C LYS A 148 -10.17 5.83 -7.03
N VAL A 149 -9.06 5.11 -7.06
CA VAL A 149 -7.69 5.65 -7.04
C VAL A 149 -7.02 5.44 -8.40
N LYS A 150 -6.40 6.50 -8.91
CA LYS A 150 -5.48 6.46 -10.06
C LYS A 150 -4.09 6.07 -9.56
N LEU A 151 -3.49 5.06 -10.17
CA LEU A 151 -2.14 4.61 -9.85
C LEU A 151 -1.18 5.13 -10.92
N GLU A 152 -0.15 5.87 -10.50
CA GLU A 152 0.89 6.37 -11.40
C GLU A 152 2.23 5.79 -10.94
N TYR A 153 2.79 4.88 -11.72
CA TYR A 153 4.10 4.30 -11.49
C TYR A 153 5.18 5.11 -12.18
N SER A 154 6.31 5.24 -11.50
CA SER A 154 7.58 5.62 -12.11
C SER A 154 8.04 4.54 -13.07
N GLU A 155 8.56 4.95 -14.23
CA GLU A 155 9.12 4.02 -15.21
C GLU A 155 10.41 3.40 -14.68
N CYS A 156 10.44 2.07 -14.59
CA CYS A 156 11.57 1.28 -14.15
C CYS A 156 12.07 0.39 -15.29
N GLY A 157 13.35 0.50 -15.62
CA GLY A 157 13.97 -0.32 -16.66
C GLY A 157 13.79 -1.82 -16.39
N GLY A 158 13.34 -2.56 -17.40
CA GLY A 158 13.12 -4.01 -17.32
C GLY A 158 11.76 -4.45 -16.77
N LEU A 159 10.92 -3.52 -16.29
CA LEU A 159 9.58 -3.84 -15.82
C LEU A 159 8.59 -3.95 -16.99
N SER A 160 7.83 -5.05 -17.03
CA SER A 160 6.71 -5.21 -17.98
C SER A 160 5.39 -4.81 -17.31
N TYR A 161 4.90 -3.63 -17.66
CA TYR A 161 3.65 -3.09 -17.11
C TYR A 161 2.41 -3.84 -17.59
N SER A 162 2.45 -4.47 -18.77
CA SER A 162 1.41 -5.39 -19.22
C SER A 162 1.35 -6.65 -18.34
N GLN A 163 2.50 -7.21 -17.95
CA GLN A 163 2.56 -8.33 -16.99
C GLN A 163 2.07 -7.93 -15.60
N MET A 164 2.38 -6.72 -15.13
CA MET A 164 1.87 -6.21 -13.86
C MET A 164 0.34 -6.03 -13.86
N ASN A 165 -0.24 -5.52 -14.96
CA ASN A 165 -1.69 -5.47 -15.13
C ASN A 165 -2.33 -6.87 -15.11
N ALA A 166 -1.75 -7.83 -15.84
CA ALA A 166 -2.21 -9.20 -15.83
C ALA A 166 -2.14 -9.83 -14.43
N TYR A 167 -1.07 -9.52 -13.68
CA TYR A 167 -0.92 -9.95 -12.28
C TYR A 167 -2.04 -9.43 -11.39
N TYR A 168 -2.46 -8.16 -11.52
CA TYR A 168 -3.57 -7.61 -10.75
C TYR A 168 -4.92 -8.23 -11.11
N GLU A 169 -5.19 -8.48 -12.39
CA GLU A 169 -6.41 -9.19 -12.80
C GLU A 169 -6.45 -10.61 -12.24
N TRP A 170 -5.32 -11.32 -12.27
CA TRP A 170 -5.20 -12.64 -11.66
C TRP A 170 -5.46 -12.60 -10.15
N LEU A 171 -4.90 -11.63 -9.43
CA LEU A 171 -5.17 -11.44 -8.00
C LEU A 171 -6.64 -11.15 -7.71
N LYS A 172 -7.30 -10.32 -8.53
CA LYS A 172 -8.72 -10.01 -8.39
C LYS A 172 -9.60 -11.25 -8.55
N MET A 173 -9.29 -12.10 -9.54
CA MET A 173 -9.97 -13.39 -9.72
C MET A 173 -9.76 -14.31 -8.51
N LYS A 174 -8.54 -14.41 -7.99
CA LYS A 174 -8.23 -15.25 -6.82
C LYS A 174 -8.87 -14.74 -5.53
N SER A 175 -8.98 -13.43 -5.36
CA SER A 175 -9.72 -12.78 -4.27
C SER A 175 -11.19 -13.18 -4.30
N GLY A 176 -11.87 -13.06 -5.46
CA GLY A 176 -13.27 -13.47 -5.60
C GLY A 176 -13.52 -14.95 -5.32
N ALA A 177 -12.53 -15.80 -5.57
CA ALA A 177 -12.57 -17.24 -5.26
C ALA A 177 -12.14 -17.60 -3.83
N ALA A 178 -11.90 -16.60 -2.95
CA ALA A 178 -11.37 -16.80 -1.59
C ALA A 178 -10.08 -17.64 -1.52
N ASN A 179 -9.27 -17.60 -2.58
CA ASN A 179 -8.10 -18.43 -2.78
C ASN A 179 -6.83 -17.57 -2.90
N LEU A 180 -6.72 -16.55 -2.06
CA LEU A 180 -5.53 -15.71 -1.97
C LEU A 180 -4.46 -16.40 -1.13
N PHE A 181 -3.26 -16.47 -1.70
CA PHE A 181 -2.12 -17.13 -1.06
C PHE A 181 -1.63 -16.43 0.21
N LEU A 182 -1.73 -15.10 0.28
CA LEU A 182 -1.63 -14.38 1.54
C LEU A 182 -3.03 -14.12 2.08
N PRO A 183 -3.53 -14.92 3.05
CA PRO A 183 -4.78 -14.61 3.73
C PRO A 183 -4.64 -13.41 4.69
N LEU A 184 -3.42 -12.90 4.88
CA LEU A 184 -3.09 -11.79 5.78
C LEU A 184 -3.48 -10.40 5.22
N GLY A 185 -3.89 -10.31 3.94
CA GLY A 185 -4.29 -9.06 3.31
C GLY A 185 -4.82 -9.25 1.88
N ASP A 186 -5.78 -8.38 1.52
CA ASP A 186 -6.34 -8.28 0.18
C ASP A 186 -6.44 -6.80 -0.22
N LEU A 187 -6.55 -6.54 -1.51
CA LEU A 187 -6.76 -5.21 -2.05
C LEU A 187 -8.24 -4.86 -1.93
N ALA A 188 -8.53 -3.60 -1.64
CA ALA A 188 -9.89 -3.08 -1.75
C ALA A 188 -10.23 -2.89 -3.24
N TRP A 189 -10.58 -3.98 -3.92
CA TRP A 189 -10.83 -4.02 -5.37
C TRP A 189 -11.89 -3.02 -5.84
N GLU A 190 -12.81 -2.60 -4.97
CA GLU A 190 -13.80 -1.57 -5.31
C GLU A 190 -13.16 -0.20 -5.56
N THR A 191 -11.97 0.05 -5.02
CA THR A 191 -11.21 1.29 -5.22
C THR A 191 -10.28 1.25 -6.44
N MET A 192 -10.06 0.08 -7.03
CA MET A 192 -9.16 -0.08 -8.16
C MET A 192 -9.90 -0.19 -9.49
N ASP A 193 -9.25 0.31 -10.53
CA ASP A 193 -9.62 0.04 -11.92
C ASP A 193 -8.35 0.01 -12.79
N ARG A 194 -8.25 -0.99 -13.68
CA ARG A 194 -7.07 -1.17 -14.54
C ARG A 194 -6.83 0.00 -15.49
N SER A 195 -7.88 0.68 -15.93
CA SER A 195 -7.79 1.81 -16.87
C SER A 195 -7.16 3.05 -16.23
N LEU A 196 -7.14 3.09 -14.89
CA LEU A 196 -6.56 4.15 -14.07
C LEU A 196 -5.13 3.83 -13.61
N LEU A 197 -4.53 2.74 -14.11
CA LEU A 197 -3.10 2.49 -13.95
C LEU A 197 -2.35 3.14 -15.10
N LYS A 198 -1.40 4.02 -14.76
CA LYS A 198 -0.54 4.74 -15.70
C LYS A 198 0.91 4.61 -15.27
N VAL A 199 1.79 4.80 -16.24
CA VAL A 199 3.23 4.70 -16.10
C VAL A 199 3.80 5.92 -16.78
N TYR A 200 4.72 6.59 -16.12
CA TYR A 200 5.37 7.76 -16.67
C TYR A 200 6.86 7.77 -16.30
N PRO A 201 7.71 8.33 -17.17
CA PRO A 201 9.06 8.68 -16.78
C PRO A 201 9.05 9.55 -15.52
N HIS A 202 9.93 9.26 -14.56
CA HIS A 202 10.03 9.94 -13.27
C HIS A 202 9.97 11.49 -13.38
N LYS A 203 10.60 12.06 -14.41
CA LYS A 203 10.70 13.51 -14.61
C LYS A 203 9.41 14.18 -15.12
N GLU A 204 8.52 13.42 -15.75
CA GLU A 204 7.33 13.97 -16.40
C GLU A 204 6.16 14.21 -15.44
N ARG A 205 6.14 13.52 -14.29
CA ARG A 205 5.08 13.65 -13.30
C ARG A 205 5.64 14.20 -11.99
N PRO A 206 5.31 15.45 -11.61
CA PRO A 206 5.77 16.04 -10.35
C PRO A 206 5.49 15.16 -9.12
N GLY A 207 4.35 14.47 -9.07
CA GLY A 207 4.03 13.57 -7.95
C GLY A 207 5.01 12.40 -7.77
N LEU A 208 5.65 11.93 -8.85
CA LEU A 208 6.67 10.88 -8.78
C LEU A 208 7.97 11.39 -8.15
N GLN A 209 8.32 12.66 -8.33
CA GLN A 209 9.46 13.28 -7.63
C GLN A 209 9.24 13.32 -6.12
N ILE A 210 8.00 13.52 -5.67
CA ILE A 210 7.65 13.43 -4.24
C ILE A 210 7.75 11.98 -3.75
N ALA A 211 7.33 11.01 -4.55
CA ALA A 211 7.46 9.59 -4.22
C ALA A 211 8.92 9.11 -4.14
N ASP A 212 9.82 9.60 -5.01
CA ASP A 212 11.28 9.37 -4.90
C ASP A 212 11.82 9.90 -3.58
N ILE A 213 11.49 11.14 -3.18
CA ILE A 213 11.95 11.69 -1.90
C ILE A 213 11.59 10.75 -0.74
N VAL A 214 10.37 10.21 -0.75
CA VAL A 214 9.90 9.28 0.28
C VAL A 214 10.63 7.94 0.20
N ALA A 215 10.77 7.34 -0.99
CA ALA A 215 11.48 6.06 -1.18
C ALA A 215 12.96 6.19 -0.79
N SER A 216 13.65 7.18 -1.35
CA SER A 216 15.07 7.44 -1.16
C SER A 216 15.42 7.85 0.28
N ALA A 217 14.55 8.56 0.99
CA ALA A 217 14.75 8.86 2.42
C ALA A 217 14.77 7.58 3.27
N PHE A 218 13.87 6.62 2.97
CA PHE A 218 13.85 5.32 3.64
C PHE A 218 14.99 4.40 3.17
N PHE A 219 15.41 4.47 1.92
CA PHE A 219 16.58 3.72 1.46
C PHE A 219 17.85 4.20 2.17
N LYS A 220 18.04 5.53 2.28
CA LYS A 220 19.17 6.13 3.01
C LYS A 220 19.18 5.77 4.51
N SER A 221 18.03 5.43 5.10
CA SER A 221 17.97 5.08 6.52
C SER A 221 18.30 3.62 6.84
N CYS A 222 18.35 2.74 5.83
CA CYS A 222 18.54 1.30 6.06
C CYS A 222 19.57 0.62 5.15
N ASP A 223 19.94 1.16 3.99
CA ASP A 223 20.93 0.54 3.11
C ASP A 223 22.33 1.11 3.33
N ILE A 224 23.17 0.38 4.09
CA ILE A 224 24.54 0.82 4.40
C ILE A 224 25.45 0.67 3.18
N HIS A 225 25.19 -0.32 2.33
CA HIS A 225 26.13 -0.73 1.29
C HIS A 225 26.10 0.18 0.06
N ASP A 226 24.92 0.67 -0.34
CA ASP A 226 24.78 1.61 -1.44
C ASP A 226 24.78 3.07 -1.01
N THR A 227 24.57 3.35 0.29
CA THR A 227 24.52 4.72 0.80
C THR A 227 25.66 5.08 1.77
N ARG A 228 26.58 4.14 2.03
CA ARG A 228 27.77 4.20 2.90
C ARG A 228 27.51 4.28 4.40
N GLU A 229 26.34 4.75 4.80
CA GLU A 229 25.92 4.85 6.20
C GLU A 229 24.39 4.89 6.27
N CYS A 230 23.80 4.36 7.34
CA CYS A 230 22.40 4.60 7.65
C CYS A 230 22.23 6.01 8.20
N ASP A 231 21.42 6.82 7.52
CA ASP A 231 20.99 8.12 8.03
C ASP A 231 19.46 8.21 8.11
N PRO A 232 18.88 7.97 9.30
CA PRO A 232 17.44 7.94 9.47
C PRO A 232 16.81 9.33 9.59
N GLN A 233 17.58 10.41 9.69
CA GLN A 233 17.05 11.74 9.98
C GLN A 233 16.00 12.18 8.95
N PHE A 234 16.25 11.90 7.66
CA PHE A 234 15.36 12.30 6.57
C PHE A 234 14.03 11.54 6.61
N ALA A 235 14.08 10.22 6.78
CA ALA A 235 12.90 9.40 6.90
C ALA A 235 12.08 9.74 8.16
N LYS A 236 12.74 10.12 9.27
CA LYS A 236 12.05 10.55 10.50
C LYS A 236 11.24 11.83 10.31
N LEU A 237 11.69 12.76 9.46
CA LEU A 237 10.96 14.00 9.16
C LEU A 237 9.60 13.74 8.49
N LEU A 238 9.46 12.64 7.76
CA LEU A 238 8.22 12.27 7.05
C LEU A 238 7.12 11.74 7.98
N ARG A 239 7.42 11.50 9.25
CA ARG A 239 6.52 10.91 10.25
C ARG A 239 5.13 11.56 10.35
N PRO A 240 4.95 12.89 10.21
CA PRO A 240 3.63 13.52 10.25
C PRO A 240 2.71 13.08 9.10
N ARG A 241 3.27 12.63 7.97
CA ARG A 241 2.54 12.24 6.76
C ARG A 241 2.50 10.74 6.49
N MET A 242 3.24 9.93 7.24
CA MET A 242 3.10 8.48 7.15
C MET A 242 1.67 8.05 7.48
N ALA A 243 1.11 7.18 6.64
CA ALA A 243 -0.22 6.65 6.84
C ALA A 243 -0.33 5.84 8.13
N ARG A 244 -1.53 5.83 8.72
CA ARG A 244 -1.78 5.21 10.01
C ARG A 244 -2.99 4.31 9.91
N SER A 245 -2.91 3.19 10.61
CA SER A 245 -4.09 2.36 10.82
C SER A 245 -5.11 3.12 11.65
N ILE A 246 -6.33 3.21 11.13
CA ILE A 246 -7.50 3.63 11.92
C ILE A 246 -8.20 2.45 12.61
N TYR A 247 -7.72 1.23 12.38
CA TYR A 247 -8.29 0.02 12.97
C TYR A 247 -7.94 -0.06 14.46
N LYS A 248 -8.94 -0.35 15.31
CA LYS A 248 -8.82 -0.52 16.77
C LYS A 248 -8.23 0.66 17.56
N GLY A 249 -8.16 1.86 16.97
CA GLY A 249 -7.68 3.07 17.67
C GLY A 249 -6.16 3.12 17.90
N ASP A 250 -5.39 2.10 17.50
CA ASP A 250 -3.95 2.02 17.78
C ASP A 250 -3.10 3.06 16.99
N ASN A 251 -3.66 3.71 15.95
CA ASN A 251 -3.02 4.77 15.15
C ASN A 251 -1.58 4.47 14.69
N LEU A 252 -1.28 3.18 14.49
CA LEU A 252 0.07 2.67 14.21
C LEU A 252 0.50 2.99 12.79
N ILE A 253 1.78 3.36 12.66
CA ILE A 253 2.46 3.48 11.37
C ILE A 253 3.13 2.16 11.02
N SER A 254 3.80 1.53 11.98
CA SER A 254 4.39 0.20 11.85
C SER A 254 3.34 -0.80 11.40
N GLY A 255 3.66 -1.44 10.30
CA GLY A 255 2.80 -2.36 9.61
C GLY A 255 1.58 -1.78 8.89
N TYR A 256 1.48 -0.47 8.74
CA TYR A 256 0.46 0.16 7.91
C TYR A 256 1.08 1.14 6.92
N GLY A 257 1.54 2.29 7.41
CA GLY A 257 2.27 3.26 6.60
C GLY A 257 3.72 2.86 6.36
N VAL A 258 4.33 2.04 7.23
CA VAL A 258 5.65 1.44 7.03
C VAL A 258 5.53 -0.06 7.19
N LYS A 259 5.67 -0.80 6.09
CA LYS A 259 5.67 -2.26 6.03
C LYS A 259 7.11 -2.76 5.90
N LEU A 260 7.49 -3.74 6.72
CA LEU A 260 8.81 -4.36 6.71
C LEU A 260 8.72 -5.85 6.38
N PHE A 261 9.56 -6.29 5.45
CA PHE A 261 9.77 -7.69 5.06
C PHE A 261 11.26 -8.07 5.08
N PRO A 262 11.61 -9.28 5.55
CA PRO A 262 10.76 -10.17 6.35
C PRO A 262 10.33 -9.51 7.67
N SER A 263 9.53 -10.19 8.50
CA SER A 263 9.06 -9.58 9.75
C SER A 263 10.22 -9.12 10.65
N TYR A 264 9.98 -8.13 11.50
CA TYR A 264 11.02 -7.52 12.34
C TYR A 264 11.80 -8.54 13.21
N LYS A 265 11.15 -9.63 13.63
CA LYS A 265 11.79 -10.73 14.39
C LYS A 265 12.69 -11.62 13.53
N LYS A 266 12.43 -11.69 12.22
CA LYS A 266 13.13 -12.56 11.25
C LYS A 266 14.19 -11.83 10.45
N VAL A 267 14.11 -10.50 10.35
CA VAL A 267 15.07 -9.72 9.58
C VAL A 267 16.42 -9.68 10.30
N ASN A 268 17.48 -10.05 9.58
CA ASN A 268 18.84 -10.07 10.09
C ASN A 268 19.58 -8.78 9.70
N ILE A 269 19.42 -7.73 10.50
CA ILE A 269 19.94 -6.38 10.20
C ILE A 269 20.63 -5.78 11.43
N THR A 270 21.54 -4.85 11.18
CA THR A 270 22.34 -4.17 12.22
C THR A 270 21.49 -3.23 13.09
N SER A 271 22.03 -2.80 14.23
CA SER A 271 21.34 -1.83 15.11
C SER A 271 21.05 -0.50 14.42
N GLN A 272 21.96 -0.02 13.56
CA GLN A 272 21.77 1.21 12.78
C GLN A 272 20.60 1.08 11.80
N GLN A 273 20.47 -0.06 11.13
CA GLN A 273 19.35 -0.34 10.21
C GLN A 273 18.01 -0.51 10.95
N LYS A 274 18.03 -1.03 12.18
CA LYS A 274 16.82 -1.20 13.02
C LYS A 274 16.24 0.14 13.46
N GLU A 275 17.06 1.16 13.60
CA GLU A 275 16.68 2.45 14.19
C GLU A 275 15.44 3.06 13.53
N ILE A 276 15.38 3.08 12.19
CA ILE A 276 14.24 3.67 11.49
C ILE A 276 12.94 2.89 11.72
N PHE A 277 13.01 1.56 11.77
CA PHE A 277 11.83 0.73 11.99
C PHE A 277 11.34 0.85 13.44
N GLN A 278 12.27 0.88 14.41
CA GLN A 278 11.95 1.13 15.81
C GLN A 278 11.28 2.49 16.00
N PHE A 279 11.80 3.54 15.35
CA PHE A 279 11.19 4.87 15.36
C PHE A 279 9.73 4.85 14.85
N TYR A 280 9.43 4.02 13.85
CA TYR A 280 8.09 3.86 13.30
C TYR A 280 7.18 2.89 14.07
N GLY A 281 7.67 2.30 15.16
CA GLY A 281 6.87 1.54 16.13
C GLY A 281 7.15 0.04 16.18
N TYR A 282 8.08 -0.48 15.38
CA TYR A 282 8.46 -1.90 15.46
C TYR A 282 9.15 -2.24 16.80
N PRO A 283 8.98 -3.46 17.34
CA PRO A 283 8.35 -4.63 16.73
C PRO A 283 6.82 -4.63 16.72
N LYS A 284 6.16 -3.75 17.50
CA LYS A 284 4.69 -3.66 17.50
C LYS A 284 4.24 -3.20 16.12
N GLN A 285 3.45 -3.99 15.41
CA GLN A 285 3.00 -3.67 14.06
C GLN A 285 1.49 -3.90 13.94
N TRP A 286 0.84 -3.21 13.00
CA TRP A 286 -0.60 -3.30 12.78
C TRP A 286 -1.09 -4.74 12.56
N TRP A 287 -0.28 -5.57 11.89
CA TRP A 287 -0.53 -7.01 11.75
C TRP A 287 0.39 -7.82 12.67
N ASP A 288 0.55 -7.45 13.94
CA ASP A 288 1.09 -8.41 14.91
C ASP A 288 -0.10 -9.23 15.42
N PRO A 289 -0.52 -10.35 14.76
CA PRO A 289 -1.20 -11.36 15.53
C PRO A 289 -0.15 -11.84 16.51
N ASP A 290 -0.49 -12.04 17.78
CA ASP A 290 0.29 -12.97 18.57
C ASP A 290 0.55 -14.22 17.68
N PRO A 291 1.81 -14.59 17.37
CA PRO A 291 2.11 -15.62 16.37
C PRO A 291 1.52 -17.00 16.72
N SER A 292 0.91 -17.14 17.91
CA SER A 292 0.17 -18.31 18.37
C SER A 292 -1.30 -18.37 17.90
N ASN A 293 -1.89 -17.33 17.31
CA ASN A 293 -3.33 -17.34 17.01
C ASN A 293 -3.73 -17.00 15.55
N PRO A 294 -3.81 -18.01 14.67
CA PRO A 294 -4.34 -17.89 13.31
C PRO A 294 -5.83 -17.46 13.25
N ARG A 295 -6.57 -17.50 14.36
CA ARG A 295 -8.00 -17.14 14.41
C ARG A 295 -8.25 -15.64 14.60
N ALA A 296 -7.20 -14.82 14.76
CA ALA A 296 -7.33 -13.37 14.94
C ALA A 296 -7.91 -12.63 13.72
N TYR A 297 -8.03 -13.32 12.57
CA TYR A 297 -8.73 -12.81 11.40
C TYR A 297 -9.92 -13.72 11.04
N ARG A 298 -11.08 -13.40 11.60
CA ARG A 298 -12.34 -13.55 10.85
C ARG A 298 -12.77 -12.15 10.46
N PRO A 299 -12.84 -11.80 9.16
CA PRO A 299 -13.51 -10.56 8.79
C PRO A 299 -14.92 -10.59 9.38
N PRO A 300 -15.50 -9.45 9.80
CA PRO A 300 -16.89 -9.43 10.19
C PRO A 300 -17.68 -10.00 9.03
N ILE A 301 -18.36 -11.13 9.28
CA ILE A 301 -19.34 -11.66 8.34
C ILE A 301 -20.35 -10.54 8.18
N TYR A 302 -20.30 -9.84 7.05
CA TYR A 302 -21.42 -9.01 6.62
C TYR A 302 -22.57 -9.98 6.42
N ARG A 303 -23.35 -10.23 7.49
CA ARG A 303 -24.66 -10.84 7.37
C ARG A 303 -25.41 -9.93 6.42
N ARG A 304 -25.60 -10.39 5.18
CA ARG A 304 -26.59 -9.80 4.28
C ARG A 304 -27.87 -9.74 5.12
N ARG A 305 -28.39 -8.52 5.35
CA ARG A 305 -29.75 -8.38 5.88
C ARG A 305 -30.64 -9.20 4.93
N PRO A 306 -31.49 -10.10 5.44
CA PRO A 306 -32.48 -10.75 4.59
C PRO A 306 -33.24 -9.64 3.86
N SER A 307 -33.30 -9.74 2.54
CA SER A 307 -34.19 -8.92 1.74
C SER A 307 -35.58 -9.02 2.33
N THR A 308 -36.14 -7.89 2.75
CA THR A 308 -37.57 -7.78 3.05
C THR A 308 -38.34 -8.31 1.85
N GLN A 309 -38.89 -9.52 1.99
CA GLN A 309 -39.85 -10.05 1.03
C GLN A 309 -41.04 -9.09 1.00
N THR A 310 -41.33 -8.60 -0.19
CA THR A 310 -42.61 -8.01 -0.59
C THR A 310 -43.79 -8.83 -0.06
N PRO A 311 -44.82 -8.20 0.54
CA PRO A 311 -46.01 -8.90 0.99
C PRO A 311 -46.81 -9.37 -0.22
N ARG A 312 -46.91 -10.70 -0.41
CA ARG A 312 -47.84 -11.29 -1.37
C ARG A 312 -49.27 -11.15 -0.85
N GLY A 313 -50.07 -10.39 -1.59
CA GLY A 313 -51.40 -10.75 -2.07
C GLY A 313 -52.38 -11.32 -1.06
N ARG A 314 -53.33 -10.48 -0.67
CA ARG A 314 -54.66 -10.84 -0.13
C ARG A 314 -55.33 -11.90 -1.01
N ASN A 315 -55.83 -12.96 -0.38
CA ASN A 315 -56.97 -13.72 -0.87
C ASN A 315 -58.03 -13.76 0.24
N LEU A 316 -59.21 -13.25 -0.08
CA LEU A 316 -60.50 -13.50 0.58
C LEU A 316 -61.45 -13.97 -0.53
N PRO A 317 -62.60 -14.62 -0.25
CA PRO A 317 -62.88 -15.60 0.80
C PRO A 317 -63.59 -16.85 0.22
N ALA A 318 -63.64 -17.96 0.96
CA ALA A 318 -64.60 -19.03 0.69
C ALA A 318 -65.45 -19.28 1.94
N THR A 319 -66.72 -18.96 1.79
CA THR A 319 -67.85 -19.19 2.67
C THR A 319 -68.00 -20.67 3.04
N ARG A 320 -68.23 -20.98 4.33
CA ARG A 320 -68.88 -22.23 4.74
C ARG A 320 -69.76 -22.02 5.98
N ALA A 321 -70.94 -22.61 5.89
CA ALA A 321 -72.15 -22.46 6.67
C ALA A 321 -72.06 -22.96 8.15
N PRO A 322 -72.99 -22.55 9.03
CA PRO A 322 -72.97 -22.90 10.45
C PRO A 322 -73.43 -24.34 10.70
N ARG A 323 -72.73 -25.04 11.61
CA ARG A 323 -73.18 -26.33 12.16
C ARG A 323 -74.17 -26.09 13.32
N ARG A 324 -75.30 -26.80 13.27
CA ARG A 324 -76.31 -26.92 14.34
C ARG A 324 -75.80 -27.78 15.51
N PRO A 325 -76.41 -27.65 16.70
CA PRO A 325 -76.06 -28.41 17.90
C PRO A 325 -76.75 -29.77 17.92
N THR A 326 -76.13 -30.75 18.59
CA THR A 326 -76.82 -31.96 19.05
C THR A 326 -76.46 -32.21 20.51
N SER A 327 -77.53 -32.31 21.28
CA SER A 327 -77.66 -32.70 22.67
C SER A 327 -77.34 -34.16 22.92
N ASP A 328 -77.20 -34.48 24.21
CA ASP A 328 -77.06 -35.77 24.87
C ASP A 328 -78.04 -36.86 24.40
N GLU A 329 -77.65 -38.13 24.52
CA GLU A 329 -78.41 -39.18 25.23
C GLU A 329 -77.65 -40.52 25.34
N ASP A 330 -77.95 -41.20 26.45
CA ASP A 330 -77.42 -42.45 26.99
C ASP A 330 -77.67 -43.72 26.13
N MET A 331 -76.69 -44.63 26.12
CA MET A 331 -76.77 -46.08 26.42
C MET A 331 -75.52 -46.83 25.97
#